data_AF-A0A924GY53-F1
#
_entry.id   AF-A0A924GY53-F1
#
_cell.length_a   1.000
_cell.length_b   1.000
_cell.length_c   1.000
_cell.angle_alpha   90.00
_cell.angle_beta   90.00
_cell.angle_gamma   90.00
#
_symmetry.space_group_name_H-M   'P 1'
#
loop_
_entity.id
_entity.type
_entity.pdbx_description
1 polymer ?
#
loop_
_entity_poly.entity_id
_entity_poly.type
_entity_poly.pdbx_seq_one_letter_code
_entity_poly.pdbx_strand_id
1 'polypeptide(L)' 'MNEPQLLDLQTQLQNDRTGTRRTGLLTQLRTLHAGCMATQRQPNDAETFTRLKAAGTALSAAIRIVETLPQAQDTRN' A
#
# COMPACT_ATOMS: atom_id res chain seq x y z
N MET A 1 4.00 22.13 5.08
CA MET A 1 2.95 22.05 6.13
C MET A 1 1.79 21.25 5.55
N ASN A 2 1.82 19.91 5.63
CA ASN A 2 0.73 19.00 5.25
C ASN A 2 1.11 17.56 5.65
N GLU A 3 1.11 17.24 6.94
CA GLU A 3 1.32 15.86 7.43
C GLU A 3 0.29 15.34 8.47
N PRO A 4 -0.94 15.88 8.64
CA PRO A 4 -1.88 15.28 9.60
C PRO A 4 -2.36 13.87 9.19
N GLN A 5 -2.40 13.56 7.88
CA GLN A 5 -2.98 12.31 7.38
C GLN A 5 -2.03 11.10 7.47
N LEU A 6 -0.71 11.34 7.37
CA LEU A 6 0.30 10.28 7.48
C LEU A 6 0.40 9.76 8.92
N LEU A 7 0.34 10.68 9.89
CA LEU A 7 0.22 10.34 11.31
C LEU A 7 -1.05 9.55 11.62
N ASP A 8 -2.18 9.90 10.98
CA ASP A 8 -3.46 9.23 11.23
C ASP A 8 -3.45 7.77 10.73
N LEU A 9 -2.99 7.51 9.51
CA LEU A 9 -2.94 6.14 8.97
C LEU A 9 -1.95 5.25 9.74
N GLN A 10 -0.76 5.76 10.05
CA GLN A 10 0.23 5.02 10.84
C GLN A 10 -0.33 4.67 12.23
N THR A 11 -0.96 5.64 12.89
CA THR A 11 -1.59 5.43 14.21
C THR A 11 -2.71 4.39 14.13
N GLN A 12 -3.54 4.43 13.08
CA GLN A 12 -4.59 3.44 12.88
C GLN A 12 -4.05 2.03 12.66
N LEU A 13 -2.96 1.88 11.90
CA LEU A 13 -2.31 0.58 11.65
C LEU A 13 -1.50 0.06 12.85
N GLN A 14 -1.01 0.96 13.70
CA GLN A 14 -0.35 0.61 14.96
C GLN A 14 -1.35 0.24 16.06
N ASN A 15 -2.56 0.80 16.04
CA ASN A 15 -3.62 0.46 16.99
C ASN A 15 -4.49 -0.74 16.55
N ASP A 16 -4.31 -1.22 15.31
CA ASP A 16 -4.98 -2.40 14.75
C ASP A 16 -4.41 -3.70 15.34
N ARG A 17 -4.87 -4.05 16.54
CA ARG A 17 -4.43 -5.27 17.26
C ARG A 17 -4.80 -6.57 16.55
N THR A 18 -5.90 -6.60 15.81
CA THR A 18 -6.34 -7.80 15.07
C THR A 18 -5.61 -7.95 13.75
N GLY A 19 -4.91 -6.91 13.28
CA GLY A 19 -4.25 -6.88 11.97
C GLY A 19 -5.22 -6.86 10.79
N THR A 20 -6.53 -6.73 11.04
CA THR A 20 -7.58 -6.81 10.01
C THR A 20 -7.48 -5.64 9.05
N ARG A 21 -7.23 -4.43 9.57
CA ARG A 21 -7.12 -3.21 8.78
C ARG A 21 -5.83 -3.22 7.95
N ARG A 22 -4.71 -3.64 8.56
CA ARG A 22 -3.44 -3.85 7.84
C ARG A 22 -3.61 -4.86 6.71
N THR A 23 -4.25 -6.00 6.98
CA THR A 23 -4.48 -7.06 5.98
C THR A 23 -5.40 -6.58 4.86
N GLY A 24 -6.49 -5.87 5.19
CA GLY A 24 -7.40 -5.29 4.19
C GLY A 24 -6.70 -4.28 3.29
N LEU A 25 -5.89 -3.38 3.88
CA LEU A 25 -5.11 -2.41 3.12
C LEU A 25 -4.09 -3.08 2.19
N LEU A 26 -3.33 -4.05 2.70
CA LEU A 26 -2.38 -4.81 1.87
C LEU A 26 -3.07 -5.58 0.74
N THR A 27 -4.25 -6.13 1.00
CA THR A 27 -5.06 -6.81 -0.03
C THR A 27 -5.46 -5.84 -1.14
N GLN A 28 -5.95 -4.65 -0.79
CA GLN A 28 -6.32 -3.63 -1.78
C GLN A 28 -5.11 -3.17 -2.60
N LEU A 29 -3.98 -2.88 -1.95
CA LEU A 29 -2.75 -2.46 -2.62
C LEU A 29 -2.21 -3.54 -3.58
N ARG A 30 -2.23 -4.81 -3.15
CA ARG A 30 -1.79 -5.96 -3.98
C ARG A 30 -2.73 -6.17 -5.18
N THR A 31 -4.03 -6.03 -4.99
CA THR A 31 -5.01 -6.10 -6.09
C THR A 31 -4.77 -5.00 -7.13
N LEU A 32 -4.58 -3.75 -6.70
CA LEU A 32 -4.26 -2.64 -7.60
C LEU A 32 -2.92 -2.85 -8.32
N HIS A 33 -1.91 -3.36 -7.62
CA HIS A 33 -0.61 -3.66 -8.21
C HIS A 33 -0.72 -4.76 -9.27
N ALA A 34 -1.46 -5.84 -8.99
CA ALA A 34 -1.74 -6.89 -9.95
C ALA A 34 -2.51 -6.38 -11.18
N GLY A 35 -3.47 -5.47 -10.97
CA GLY A 35 -4.18 -4.79 -12.05
C GLY A 35 -3.24 -3.97 -12.93
N CYS A 36 -2.35 -3.18 -12.34
CA CYS A 36 -1.34 -2.43 -13.09
C CYS A 36 -0.45 -3.35 -13.93
N MET A 37 0.06 -4.44 -13.35
CA MET A 37 0.89 -5.42 -14.05
C MET A 37 0.14 -6.12 -15.19
N ALA A 38 -1.14 -6.43 -15.00
CA ALA A 38 -1.98 -7.04 -16.03
C ALA A 38 -2.20 -6.10 -17.22
N THR A 39 -2.54 -4.83 -16.96
CA THR A 39 -2.76 -3.83 -18.01
C THR A 39 -1.47 -3.48 -18.75
N GLN A 40 -0.32 -3.54 -18.08
CA GLN A 40 1.00 -3.35 -18.72
C GLN A 40 1.36 -4.43 -19.75
N ARG A 41 0.72 -5.60 -19.74
CA ARG A 41 0.98 -6.67 -20.71
C ARG A 41 0.35 -6.41 -22.08
N GLN A 42 -0.58 -5.46 -22.17
CA GLN A 42 -1.22 -5.05 -23.43
C GLN A 42 -1.28 -3.51 -23.54
N PRO A 43 -0.13 -2.82 -23.56
CA PRO A 43 -0.15 -1.38 -23.69
C PRO A 43 -0.41 -1.01 -25.15
N ASN A 44 -1.59 -0.45 -25.42
CA ASN A 44 -1.90 0.13 -26.74
C ASN A 44 -1.27 1.52 -26.93
N ASP A 45 -0.66 2.08 -25.88
CA ASP A 45 -0.14 3.44 -25.86
C ASP A 45 1.06 3.58 -24.88
N ALA A 46 2.09 4.32 -25.30
CA ALA A 46 3.34 4.48 -24.57
C ALA A 46 3.21 5.36 -23.32
N GLU A 47 2.33 6.36 -23.37
CA GLU A 47 2.01 7.22 -22.22
C GLU A 47 1.31 6.40 -21.13
N THR A 48 0.34 5.58 -21.54
CA THR A 48 -0.40 4.64 -20.68
C THR A 48 0.55 3.64 -20.03
N PHE A 49 1.49 3.06 -20.78
CA PHE A 49 2.49 2.16 -20.22
C PHE A 49 3.36 2.85 -19.16
N THR A 50 3.81 4.08 -19.43
CA THR A 50 4.64 4.86 -18.51
C THR A 50 3.89 5.20 -17.22
N ARG A 51 2.62 5.61 -17.33
CA ARG A 51 1.73 5.86 -16.18
C ARG A 51 1.52 4.60 -15.34
N LEU A 52 1.25 3.47 -15.99
CA LEU A 52 1.08 2.19 -15.28
C LEU A 52 2.37 1.73 -14.60
N LYS A 53 3.54 1.99 -15.20
CA LYS A 53 4.84 1.68 -14.60
C LYS A 53 5.10 2.51 -13.35
N ALA A 54 4.82 3.81 -13.41
CA ALA A 54 4.92 4.70 -12.26
C ALA A 54 3.94 4.27 -11.15
N ALA A 55 2.69 3.98 -11.49
CA ALA A 55 1.69 3.50 -10.55
C ALA A 55 2.09 2.17 -9.90
N GLY A 56 2.58 1.20 -10.68
CA GLY A 56 3.07 -0.08 -10.16
C GLY A 56 4.23 0.10 -9.17
N THR A 57 5.17 1.00 -9.49
CA THR A 57 6.30 1.32 -8.60
C THR A 57 5.82 1.96 -7.28
N ALA A 58 4.88 2.91 -7.35
CA ALA A 58 4.30 3.55 -6.18
C ALA A 58 3.54 2.55 -5.30
N LEU A 59 2.76 1.64 -5.90
CA LEU A 59 2.04 0.59 -5.18
C LEU A 59 3.00 -0.39 -4.51
N SER A 60 4.08 -0.79 -5.18
CA SER A 60 5.12 -1.64 -4.60
C SER A 60 5.78 -0.98 -3.39
N ALA A 61 6.11 0.32 -3.49
CA ALA A 61 6.65 1.08 -2.37
C ALA A 61 5.66 1.18 -1.21
N ALA A 62 4.38 1.45 -1.49
CA ALA A 62 3.34 1.53 -0.48
C ALA A 62 3.13 0.21 0.27
N ILE A 63 3.13 -0.92 -0.44
CA ILE A 63 3.07 -2.27 0.17
C ILE A 63 4.24 -2.44 1.15
N ARG A 64 5.45 -2.13 0.72
CA ARG A 64 6.66 -2.27 1.54
C ARG A 64 6.64 -1.37 2.78
N ILE A 65 6.12 -0.16 2.66
CA ILE A 65 5.94 0.73 3.81
C ILE A 65 4.97 0.10 4.82
N VAL A 66 3.80 -0.35 4.37
CA VAL A 66 2.79 -0.96 5.27
C VAL A 66 3.30 -2.25 5.93
N GLU A 67 4.10 -3.05 5.22
CA GLU A 67 4.74 -4.27 5.74
C GLU A 67 5.84 -3.97 6.77
N THR A 68 6.53 -2.83 6.65
CA THR A 68 7.63 -2.44 7.56
C THR A 68 7.17 -1.60 8.76
N LEU A 69 5.94 -1.10 8.76
CA LEU A 69 5.37 -0.42 9.92
C LEU A 69 5.31 -1.38 11.13
N PRO A 70 5.60 -0.91 12.35
CA PRO A 70 5.46 -1.73 13.55
C PRO A 70 4.01 -2.19 13.72
N GLN A 71 3.84 -3.44 14.15
CA GLN A 71 2.54 -3.95 14.59
C GLN A 71 2.29 -3.51 16.04
N ALA A 72 1.02 -3.43 16.44
CA ALA A 72 0.66 -3.22 17.84
C ALA A 72 1.40 -4.26 18.69
N GLN A 73 2.37 -3.84 19.49
CA GLN A 73 2.99 -4.76 20.44
C GLN A 73 1.91 -5.18 21.43
N ASP A 74 1.70 -6.48 21.55
CA ASP A 74 0.94 -7.07 22.65
C ASP A 74 1.77 -6.79 23.91
N THR A 75 1.56 -5.63 24.53
CA THR A 75 2.20 -5.29 25.81
C THR A 75 1.57 -6.17 26.89
N ARG A 76 1.94 -7.45 26.93
CA ARG A 76 1.84 -8.30 28.11
C ARG A 76 3.09 -8.06 28.94
N ASN A 77 2.98 -7.15 29.90
CA ASN A 77 3.81 -7.16 31.10
C ASN A 77 3.00 -6.61 32.28
#